data_AF-A0A1I5MV39-F1
#
_entry.id   AF-A0A1I5MV39-F1
#
_cell.length_a   1.000
_cell.length_b   1.000
_cell.length_c   1.000
_cell.angle_alpha   90.00
_cell.angle_beta   90.00
_cell.angle_gamma   90.00
#
_symmetry.space_group_name_H-M   'P 1'
#
loop_
_entity.id
_entity.type
_entity.pdbx_description
1 polymer ?
#
loop_
_entity_poly.entity_id
_entity_poly.type
_entity_poly.pdbx_seq_one_letter_code
_entity_poly.pdbx_strand_id
1 'polypeptide(L)'
;MARALCCLLLAVALLGAPVRADAAWTATARGTGAAGATALVASVAPTVTGSGPLTSRTFTVSWPVPDPFPTPITGWQVVRESSLLGAGLVSNGSCAGTTTDGVPGVTQPTRTGTTLTCTDVATVSVGTVRYSVTPVYLRWVGPPSPPSPTTV
;
A
#
# COMPACT_ATOMS: atom_id res chain seq x y z
N MET A 1 -30.73 57.98 8.09
CA MET A 1 -30.05 57.48 9.32
C MET A 1 -30.78 56.20 9.74
N ALA A 2 -30.26 54.98 9.80
CA ALA A 2 -28.91 54.45 9.66
C ALA A 2 -28.98 53.12 8.87
N ARG A 3 -28.71 53.20 7.55
CA ARG A 3 -28.35 52.07 6.69
C ARG A 3 -26.89 51.72 7.00
N ALA A 4 -26.63 51.08 8.14
CA ALA A 4 -25.26 50.76 8.54
C ALA A 4 -25.13 49.54 9.47
N LEU A 5 -26.21 48.80 9.71
CA LEU A 5 -26.21 47.69 10.68
C LEU A 5 -26.38 46.28 10.07
N CYS A 6 -26.52 46.16 8.75
CA CYS A 6 -26.80 44.86 8.13
C CYS A 6 -25.57 44.20 7.46
N CYS A 7 -24.43 44.88 7.41
CA CYS A 7 -23.23 44.39 6.70
C CYS A 7 -22.13 43.82 7.60
N LEU A 8 -22.25 43.86 8.93
CA LEU A 8 -21.16 43.51 9.85
C LEU A 8 -21.29 42.14 10.54
N LEU A 9 -22.28 41.33 10.16
CA LEU A 9 -22.46 39.97 10.70
C LEU A 9 -22.15 38.84 9.70
N LEU A 10 -21.84 39.17 8.44
CA LEU A 10 -21.47 38.17 7.42
C LEU A 10 -19.96 37.91 7.29
N ALA A 11 -19.11 38.62 8.03
CA ALA A 11 -17.66 38.60 7.81
C ALA A 11 -16.85 37.61 8.70
N VAL A 12 -17.49 36.89 9.64
CA VAL A 12 -16.76 36.06 10.63
C VAL A 12 -16.97 34.54 10.43
N ALA A 13 -17.81 34.10 9.49
CA ALA A 13 -17.94 32.68 9.16
C ALA A 13 -16.91 32.17 8.12
N LEU A 14 -15.87 32.97 7.82
CA LEU A 14 -14.83 32.67 6.82
C LEU A 14 -13.55 32.07 7.42
N LEU A 15 -13.54 31.66 8.69
CA LEU A 15 -12.37 31.10 9.36
C LEU A 15 -12.72 29.80 10.09
N GLY A 16 -12.31 28.68 9.51
CA GLY A 16 -12.01 27.49 10.31
C GLY A 16 -12.77 26.21 9.97
N ALA A 17 -12.49 25.64 8.80
CA ALA A 17 -12.06 24.24 8.70
C ALA A 17 -11.59 24.01 7.26
N PRO A 18 -10.37 23.48 7.02
CA PRO A 18 -10.16 22.75 5.79
C PRO A 18 -11.09 21.55 5.88
N VAL A 19 -12.27 21.64 5.26
CA VAL A 19 -12.95 20.43 4.84
C VAL A 19 -11.92 19.80 3.92
N ARG A 20 -11.23 18.77 4.40
CA ARG A 20 -10.61 17.81 3.49
C ARG A 20 -11.79 17.34 2.66
N ALA A 21 -11.96 17.95 1.50
CA ALA A 21 -12.52 17.25 0.38
C ALA A 21 -11.54 16.08 0.21
N ASP A 22 -11.82 14.98 0.92
CA ASP A 22 -11.53 13.67 0.39
C ASP A 22 -12.18 13.71 -0.97
N ALA A 23 -11.37 14.09 -1.96
CA ALA A 23 -11.69 13.96 -3.34
C ALA A 23 -11.81 12.45 -3.52
N ALA A 24 -13.02 11.96 -3.26
CA ALA A 24 -13.50 10.71 -3.79
C ALA A 24 -13.53 10.95 -5.30
N TRP A 25 -12.34 10.86 -5.91
CA TRP A 25 -12.19 10.66 -7.32
C TRP A 25 -12.90 9.34 -7.57
N THR A 26 -14.17 9.46 -7.92
CA THR A 26 -14.88 8.43 -8.66
C THR A 26 -14.11 8.32 -9.97
N ALA A 27 -13.03 7.52 -9.92
CA ALA A 27 -12.36 7.04 -11.10
C ALA A 27 -13.46 6.32 -11.88
N THR A 28 -14.05 7.03 -12.84
CA THR A 28 -15.04 6.48 -13.75
C THR A 28 -14.25 5.62 -14.71
N ALA A 29 -13.78 4.49 -14.20
CA ALA A 29 -13.03 3.55 -14.99
C ALA A 29 -14.03 2.89 -15.93
N ARG A 30 -14.05 3.34 -17.18
CA ARG A 30 -14.70 2.64 -18.29
C ARG A 30 -14.00 1.29 -18.43
N GLY A 31 -14.57 0.28 -17.80
CA GLY A 31 -14.13 -1.11 -17.93
C GLY A 31 -14.35 -1.88 -16.64
N THR A 32 -15.03 -3.02 -16.75
CA THR A 32 -15.25 -3.98 -15.66
C THR A 32 -13.96 -4.40 -14.95
N GLY A 33 -12.80 -4.31 -15.62
CA GLY A 33 -11.49 -4.67 -15.03
C GLY A 33 -10.97 -3.71 -13.96
N ALA A 34 -11.24 -2.41 -14.08
CA ALA A 34 -10.74 -1.45 -13.10
C ALA A 34 -11.61 -1.41 -11.82
N ALA A 35 -12.92 -1.67 -11.95
CA ALA A 35 -13.81 -1.83 -10.80
C ALA A 35 -13.43 -3.06 -9.94
N GLY A 36 -12.99 -4.15 -10.59
CA GLY A 36 -12.46 -5.34 -9.92
C GLY A 36 -11.13 -5.09 -9.19
N ALA A 37 -10.25 -4.26 -9.76
CA ALA A 37 -9.00 -3.85 -9.11
C ALA A 37 -9.22 -2.96 -7.88
N THR A 38 -10.19 -2.05 -7.91
CA THR A 38 -10.56 -1.23 -6.74
C THR A 38 -11.19 -2.02 -5.59
N ALA A 39 -11.87 -3.13 -5.88
CA ALA A 39 -12.42 -4.02 -4.84
C ALA A 39 -11.33 -4.87 -4.18
N LEU A 40 -10.17 -5.04 -4.83
CA LEU A 40 -9.01 -5.64 -4.21
C LEU A 40 -8.11 -4.62 -3.54
N VAL A 41 -8.65 -3.86 -2.60
CA VAL A 41 -7.80 -3.33 -1.54
C VAL A 41 -7.16 -4.54 -0.88
N ALA A 42 -5.84 -4.56 -0.70
CA ALA A 42 -5.22 -5.50 0.22
C ALA A 42 -5.65 -5.10 1.64
N SER A 43 -6.93 -5.27 1.98
CA SER A 43 -7.53 -4.77 3.21
C SER A 43 -7.02 -5.53 4.43
N VAL A 44 -6.30 -6.62 4.21
CA VAL A 44 -5.72 -7.47 5.24
C VAL A 44 -4.23 -7.19 5.32
N ALA A 45 -3.76 -6.91 6.53
CA ALA A 45 -2.34 -6.78 6.81
C ALA A 45 -1.61 -8.10 6.48
N PRO A 46 -0.42 -8.05 5.86
CA PRO A 46 0.37 -9.24 5.66
C PRO A 46 0.84 -9.81 7.00
N THR A 47 1.03 -11.13 7.04
CA THR A 47 1.75 -11.82 8.10
C THR A 47 3.23 -11.93 7.70
N VAL A 48 4.11 -11.84 8.70
CA VAL A 48 5.55 -11.81 8.48
C VAL A 48 6.22 -12.77 9.45
N THR A 49 7.12 -13.59 8.94
CA THR A 49 8.01 -14.42 9.77
C THR A 49 9.46 -14.10 9.42
N GLY A 50 10.28 -13.87 10.44
CA GLY A 50 11.70 -13.59 10.30
C GLY A 50 12.55 -14.81 10.67
N SER A 51 13.62 -15.05 9.92
CA SER A 51 14.59 -16.12 10.18
C SER A 51 16.02 -15.66 9.91
N GLY A 52 17.00 -16.33 10.52
CA GLY A 52 18.42 -16.02 10.35
C GLY A 52 19.02 -15.08 11.42
N PRO A 53 20.35 -14.85 11.37
CA PRO A 53 21.06 -13.98 12.29
C PRO A 53 20.71 -12.50 12.08
N LEU A 54 20.91 -11.64 13.09
CA LEU A 54 20.62 -10.20 13.00
C LEU A 54 21.43 -9.43 11.94
N THR A 55 22.52 -10.02 11.47
CA THR A 55 23.37 -9.49 10.38
C THR A 55 22.88 -9.88 9.00
N SER A 56 22.02 -10.88 8.89
CA SER A 56 21.43 -11.36 7.63
C SER A 56 20.08 -12.03 7.90
N ARG A 57 19.01 -11.24 7.85
CA ARG A 57 17.64 -11.69 8.12
C ARG A 57 16.91 -11.97 6.82
N THR A 58 16.19 -13.09 6.77
CA THR A 58 15.22 -13.40 5.72
C THR A 58 13.82 -13.30 6.30
N PHE A 59 13.00 -12.42 5.72
CA PHE A 59 11.60 -12.24 6.09
C PHE A 59 10.71 -12.86 5.02
N THR A 60 9.81 -13.76 5.44
CA THR A 60 8.76 -14.31 4.58
C THR A 60 7.49 -13.49 4.82
N VAL A 61 7.02 -12.84 3.77
CA VAL A 61 5.83 -11.98 3.79
C VAL A 61 4.71 -12.72 3.08
N SER A 62 3.60 -12.94 3.78
CA SER A 62 2.45 -13.68 3.27
C SER A 62 1.16 -12.90 3.47
N TRP A 63 0.23 -12.99 2.53
CA TRP A 63 -1.07 -12.33 2.66
C TRP A 63 -2.15 -13.08 1.89
N PRO A 64 -3.41 -13.00 2.36
CA PRO A 64 -4.51 -13.65 1.69
C PRO A 64 -4.93 -12.88 0.43
N VAL A 65 -5.43 -13.63 -0.55
CA VAL A 65 -6.13 -13.15 -1.73
C VAL A 65 -7.46 -13.89 -1.86
N PRO A 66 -8.53 -13.23 -2.31
CA PRO A 66 -9.82 -13.89 -2.50
C PRO A 66 -9.75 -14.93 -3.63
N ASP A 67 -10.68 -15.88 -3.59
CA ASP A 67 -10.94 -16.85 -4.64
C ASP A 67 -12.37 -16.63 -5.18
N PRO A 68 -12.56 -16.37 -6.48
CA PRO A 68 -11.56 -16.37 -7.55
C PRO A 68 -10.55 -15.21 -7.44
N PHE A 69 -9.35 -15.43 -7.98
CA PHE A 69 -8.29 -14.42 -7.96
C PHE A 69 -8.75 -13.15 -8.68
N PRO A 70 -8.49 -11.98 -8.10
CA PRO A 70 -8.86 -10.70 -8.66
C PRO A 70 -8.09 -10.43 -9.94
N THR A 71 -8.73 -10.74 -11.06
CA THR A 71 -8.33 -10.17 -12.34
C THR A 71 -8.73 -8.70 -12.34
N PRO A 72 -7.87 -7.79 -12.84
CA PRO A 72 -6.72 -8.05 -13.70
C PRO A 72 -5.33 -7.84 -13.05
N ILE A 73 -5.14 -8.06 -11.74
CA ILE A 73 -3.86 -7.74 -11.06
C ILE A 73 -2.67 -8.47 -11.68
N THR A 74 -1.64 -7.72 -12.06
CA THR A 74 -0.42 -8.21 -12.74
C THR A 74 0.76 -8.43 -11.80
N GLY A 75 0.73 -7.79 -10.63
CA GLY A 75 1.80 -7.88 -9.65
C GLY A 75 1.51 -7.07 -8.39
N TRP A 76 2.51 -7.02 -7.51
CA TRP A 76 2.39 -6.44 -6.18
C TRP A 76 3.64 -5.64 -5.87
N GLN A 77 3.50 -4.46 -5.26
CA GLN A 77 4.61 -3.77 -4.62
C GLN A 77 4.67 -4.17 -3.14
N VAL A 78 5.87 -4.44 -2.65
CA VAL A 78 6.10 -4.74 -1.23
C VAL A 78 6.98 -3.64 -0.66
N VAL A 79 6.44 -2.94 0.33
CA VAL A 79 7.14 -1.86 1.04
C VAL A 79 7.52 -2.37 2.42
N ARG A 80 8.80 -2.22 2.76
CA ARG A 80 9.31 -2.45 4.11
C ARG A 80 9.46 -1.11 4.81
N GLU A 81 8.90 -1.00 6.00
CA GLU A 81 9.16 0.06 6.97
C GLU A 81 10.10 -0.49 8.05
N SER A 82 11.25 0.14 8.21
CA SER A 82 12.27 -0.18 9.22
C SER A 82 12.40 0.97 10.20
N SER A 83 12.56 0.66 11.48
CA SER A 83 12.89 1.65 12.52
C SER A 83 14.25 2.33 12.32
N LEU A 84 15.15 1.74 11.53
CA LEU A 84 16.51 2.24 11.32
C LEU A 84 16.70 2.87 9.93
N LEU A 85 16.01 2.37 8.91
CA LEU A 85 16.19 2.79 7.51
C LEU A 85 14.98 3.51 6.92
N GLY A 86 13.87 3.63 7.65
CA GLY A 86 12.62 4.20 7.15
C GLY A 86 11.86 3.26 6.22
N ALA A 87 10.97 3.82 5.41
CA ALA A 87 10.10 3.08 4.50
C ALA A 87 10.62 3.12 3.05
N GLY A 88 10.58 1.98 2.37
CA GLY A 88 10.95 1.88 0.97
C GLY A 88 10.53 0.56 0.33
N LEU A 89 10.57 0.51 -0.99
CA LEU A 89 10.40 -0.76 -1.71
C LEU A 89 11.48 -1.74 -1.27
N VAL A 90 11.08 -2.99 -1.11
CA VAL A 90 12.05 -4.07 -0.92
C VAL A 90 12.96 -4.12 -2.15
N SER A 91 14.26 -4.29 -1.93
CA SER A 91 15.27 -4.30 -3.00
C SER A 91 15.99 -5.65 -3.14
N ASN A 92 15.71 -6.62 -2.26
CA ASN A 92 16.37 -7.92 -2.22
C ASN A 92 15.36 -9.06 -2.03
N GLY A 93 15.75 -10.27 -2.40
CA GLY A 93 14.87 -11.45 -2.34
C GLY A 93 13.79 -11.45 -3.42
N SER A 94 12.80 -12.34 -3.29
CA SER A 94 11.70 -12.43 -4.25
C SER A 94 10.68 -11.29 -4.14
N CYS A 95 10.66 -10.54 -3.04
CA CYS A 95 9.82 -9.35 -2.89
C CYS A 95 10.38 -8.11 -3.62
N ALA A 96 11.65 -8.13 -4.09
CA ALA A 96 12.30 -6.95 -4.69
C ALA A 96 11.59 -6.42 -5.94
N GLY A 97 10.91 -7.32 -6.67
CA GLY A 97 10.21 -7.01 -7.90
C GLY A 97 11.11 -6.43 -9.00
N THR A 98 10.52 -6.11 -10.13
CA THR A 98 11.18 -5.45 -11.26
C THR A 98 10.32 -4.28 -11.73
N THR A 99 10.86 -3.47 -12.64
CA THR A 99 10.04 -2.45 -13.31
C THR A 99 9.16 -3.12 -14.34
N THR A 100 7.84 -3.10 -14.12
CA THR A 100 6.84 -3.63 -15.05
C THR A 100 5.94 -2.49 -15.52
N ASP A 101 5.78 -2.32 -16.83
CA ASP A 101 4.99 -1.23 -17.44
C ASP A 101 5.39 0.20 -17.02
N GLY A 102 6.59 0.39 -16.45
CA GLY A 102 7.08 1.66 -15.91
C GLY A 102 6.85 1.85 -14.40
N VAL A 103 6.24 0.88 -13.73
CA VAL A 103 6.06 0.85 -12.27
C VAL A 103 7.21 0.05 -11.65
N PRO A 104 8.02 0.63 -10.74
CA PRO A 104 9.14 -0.08 -10.11
C PRO A 104 8.67 -1.06 -9.02
N GLY A 105 9.50 -2.04 -8.69
CA GLY A 105 9.30 -2.93 -7.54
C GLY A 105 8.05 -3.83 -7.64
N VAL A 106 7.61 -4.14 -8.86
CA VAL A 106 6.48 -5.04 -9.10
C VAL A 106 6.97 -6.47 -9.02
N THR A 107 6.55 -7.21 -7.99
CA THR A 107 6.84 -8.63 -7.83
C THR A 107 5.62 -9.49 -8.18
N GLN A 108 5.87 -10.73 -8.57
CA GLN A 108 4.88 -11.80 -8.72
C GLN A 108 5.12 -12.83 -7.61
N PRO A 109 4.43 -12.70 -6.47
CA PRO A 109 4.59 -13.62 -5.35
C PRO A 109 4.14 -15.04 -5.71
N THR A 110 4.72 -16.02 -5.04
CA THR A 110 4.29 -17.42 -5.16
C THR A 110 2.90 -17.59 -4.57
N ARG A 111 1.99 -18.23 -5.32
CA ARG A 111 0.64 -18.54 -4.86
C ARG A 111 0.51 -19.97 -4.36
N THR A 112 -0.15 -20.14 -3.22
CA THR A 112 -0.55 -21.44 -2.68
C THR A 112 -1.97 -21.32 -2.15
N GLY A 113 -2.95 -21.86 -2.89
CA GLY A 113 -4.38 -21.67 -2.60
C GLY A 113 -4.78 -20.19 -2.64
N THR A 114 -5.29 -19.69 -1.51
CA THR A 114 -5.70 -18.29 -1.31
C THR A 114 -4.60 -17.42 -0.70
N THR A 115 -3.35 -17.90 -0.65
CA THR A 115 -2.24 -17.16 -0.05
C THR A 115 -1.19 -16.83 -1.10
N LEU A 116 -0.71 -15.60 -1.08
CA LEU A 116 0.48 -15.15 -1.80
C LEU A 116 1.63 -14.99 -0.82
N THR A 117 2.84 -15.35 -1.25
CA THR A 117 4.05 -15.29 -0.43
C THR A 117 5.26 -14.81 -1.23
N CYS A 118 6.08 -13.96 -0.62
CA CYS A 118 7.42 -13.62 -1.12
C CYS A 118 8.42 -13.50 0.05
N THR A 119 9.70 -13.39 -0.30
CA THR A 119 10.82 -13.28 0.65
C THR A 119 11.61 -11.99 0.44
N ASP A 120 11.93 -11.31 1.54
CA ASP A 120 12.83 -10.17 1.60
C ASP A 120 14.11 -10.58 2.35
N VAL A 121 15.27 -10.22 1.80
CA VAL A 121 16.58 -10.55 2.37
C VAL A 121 17.30 -9.26 2.77
N ALA A 122 17.41 -9.03 4.07
CA ALA A 122 18.12 -7.90 4.64
C ALA A 122 19.54 -8.33 5.06
N THR A 123 20.55 -7.82 4.36
CA THR A 123 21.98 -8.04 4.65
C THR A 123 22.56 -7.01 5.64
N VAL A 124 21.72 -6.11 6.12
CA VAL A 124 22.04 -5.08 7.11
C VAL A 124 21.03 -5.16 8.25
N SER A 125 21.41 -4.72 9.44
CA SER A 125 20.47 -4.65 10.55
C SER A 125 19.38 -3.62 10.24
N VAL A 126 18.13 -4.10 10.23
CA VAL A 126 16.94 -3.30 9.91
C VAL A 126 16.10 -2.96 11.14
N GLY A 127 16.58 -3.33 12.34
CA GLY A 127 15.84 -3.18 13.59
C GLY A 127 14.49 -3.90 13.51
N THR A 128 13.46 -3.29 14.10
CA THR A 128 12.09 -3.73 13.88
C THR A 128 11.59 -3.35 12.50
N VAL A 129 10.85 -4.26 11.86
CA VAL A 129 10.28 -4.09 10.53
C VAL A 129 8.77 -4.32 10.49
N ARG A 130 8.11 -3.64 9.56
CA ARG A 130 6.72 -3.85 9.15
C ARG A 130 6.65 -3.87 7.63
N TYR A 131 5.66 -4.58 7.09
CA TYR A 131 5.48 -4.70 5.65
C TYR A 131 4.07 -4.28 5.26
N SER A 132 3.96 -3.61 4.11
CA SER A 132 2.69 -3.37 3.44
C SER A 132 2.80 -3.84 2.00
N VAL A 133 1.65 -4.22 1.44
CA VAL A 133 1.56 -4.75 0.08
C VAL A 133 0.54 -3.98 -0.72
N THR A 134 0.85 -3.70 -1.98
CA THR A 134 0.02 -2.87 -2.85
C THR A 134 -0.21 -3.59 -4.17
N PRO A 135 -1.46 -3.83 -4.59
CA PRO A 135 -1.74 -4.47 -5.86
C PRO A 135 -1.38 -3.53 -7.03
N VAL A 136 -0.89 -4.10 -8.11
CA VAL A 136 -0.53 -3.38 -9.34
C VAL A 136 -1.26 -4.00 -10.52
N TYR A 137 -1.82 -3.14 -11.37
CA TYR A 137 -2.39 -3.52 -12.65
C TYR A 137 -1.86 -2.57 -13.73
N LEU A 138 -1.01 -3.10 -14.62
CA LEU A 138 -0.28 -2.28 -15.60
C LEU A 138 0.42 -1.10 -14.90
N ARG A 139 0.03 0.13 -15.25
CA ARG A 139 0.55 1.38 -14.65
C ARG A 139 -0.21 1.86 -13.42
N TRP A 140 -1.32 1.21 -13.09
CA TRP A 140 -2.10 1.56 -11.91
C TRP A 140 -1.54 0.87 -10.68
N VAL A 141 -1.31 1.66 -9.63
CA VAL A 141 -0.91 1.20 -8.30
C VAL A 141 -2.10 1.45 -7.37
N GLY A 142 -2.58 0.39 -6.73
CA GLY A 142 -3.72 0.47 -5.83
C GLY A 142 -3.40 1.10 -4.47
N PRO A 143 -4.36 1.12 -3.55
CA PRO A 143 -4.11 1.49 -2.17
C PRO A 143 -3.27 0.41 -1.46
N PRO A 144 -2.31 0.80 -0.59
CA PRO A 144 -1.54 -0.15 0.20
C PRO A 144 -2.40 -0.82 1.26
N SER A 145 -2.00 -2.03 1.67
CA SER A 145 -2.56 -2.70 2.83
C SER A 145 -2.25 -1.96 4.13
N PRO A 146 -3.01 -2.22 5.21
CA PRO A 146 -2.50 -1.95 6.55
C PRO A 146 -1.13 -2.64 6.73
N PRO A 147 -0.22 -2.06 7.51
CA PRO A 147 1.08 -2.67 7.76
C PRO A 147 0.93 -3.93 8.62
N SER A 148 1.82 -4.90 8.41
CA SER A 148 1.97 -6.07 9.28
C SER A 148 2.24 -5.65 10.73
N PRO A 149 2.02 -6.57 11.70
CA PRO A 149 2.64 -6.45 13.01
C PRO A 149 4.16 -6.29 12.90
N THR A 150 4.73 -5.67 13.92
CA THR A 150 6.17 -5.46 14.02
C THR A 150 6.89 -6.79 14.20
N THR A 151 7.94 -7.02 13.41
CA THR A 151 8.80 -8.22 13.48
C THR A 151 10.26 -7.80 13.67
N VAL A 152 11.06 -8.63 14.33
CA VAL A 152 12.51 -8.44 14.57
C VAL A 152 13.31 -9.40 13.70
#